data_AF-A0A7W5MNP5-F1
#
_entry.id   AF-A0A7W5MNP5-F1
#
_cell.length_a   1.000
_cell.length_b   1.000
_cell.length_c   1.000
_cell.angle_alpha   90.00
_cell.angle_beta   90.00
_cell.angle_gamma   90.00
#
_symmetry.space_group_name_H-M   'P 1'
#
loop_
_entity.id
_entity.type
_entity.pdbx_description
1 polymer ?
#
loop_
_entity_poly.entity_id
_entity_poly.type
_entity_poly.pdbx_seq_one_letter_code
_entity_poly.pdbx_strand_id
1 'polypeptide(L)'
;MTGWEKVGALTALYVIGALWANWLMVRRVRGAVAARAVWTAADFDACFPELDPRVAPAVRDALAPLYGVGVEPRPEDTLRRFLKLDRGEVEDVALDAAARLGLFREVEREALLVADLPDVAALVRYLGERVRQS
;
A
#
# COMPACT_ATOMS: atom_id res chain seq x y z
N MET A 1 -30.09 -25.47 37.27
CA MET A 1 -29.77 -24.36 36.35
C MET A 1 -31.05 -23.79 35.79
N THR A 2 -31.35 -22.53 36.06
CA THR A 2 -32.52 -21.84 35.49
C THR A 2 -32.28 -21.50 34.01
N GLY A 3 -33.35 -21.27 33.23
CA GLY A 3 -33.23 -20.95 31.80
C GLY A 3 -32.39 -19.70 31.51
N TRP A 4 -32.43 -18.72 32.41
CA TRP A 4 -31.65 -17.48 32.32
C TRP A 4 -30.15 -17.67 32.56
N GLU A 5 -29.75 -18.60 33.42
CA GLU A 5 -28.34 -18.95 33.64
C GLU A 5 -27.71 -19.54 32.37
N LYS A 6 -28.45 -20.36 31.62
CA LYS A 6 -27.97 -20.95 30.35
C LYS A 6 -27.74 -19.87 29.30
N VAL A 7 -28.67 -18.90 29.18
CA VAL A 7 -28.55 -17.77 28.25
C VAL A 7 -27.37 -16.87 28.62
N GLY A 8 -27.19 -16.58 29.92
CA GLY A 8 -26.04 -15.83 30.41
C GLY A 8 -24.71 -16.51 30.11
N ALA A 9 -24.62 -17.82 30.34
CA ALA A 9 -23.41 -18.60 30.05
C ALA A 9 -23.04 -18.61 28.55
N LEU A 10 -24.03 -18.78 27.67
CA LEU A 10 -23.82 -18.75 26.22
C LEU A 10 -23.37 -17.37 25.73
N THR A 11 -23.97 -16.30 26.28
CA THR A 11 -23.61 -14.92 25.93
C THR A 11 -22.17 -14.60 26.37
N ALA A 12 -21.80 -15.00 27.58
CA ALA A 12 -20.44 -14.83 28.08
C ALA A 12 -19.42 -15.58 27.21
N LEU A 13 -19.72 -16.83 26.83
CA LEU A 13 -18.85 -17.61 25.95
C LEU A 13 -18.66 -16.95 24.58
N TYR A 14 -19.74 -16.40 24.00
CA TYR A 14 -19.69 -15.67 22.74
C TYR A 14 -18.80 -14.43 22.82
N VAL A 15 -18.98 -13.58 23.84
CA VAL A 15 -18.19 -12.37 24.04
C VAL A 15 -16.71 -12.70 24.23
N ILE A 16 -16.40 -13.72 25.04
CA ILE A 16 -15.03 -14.19 25.26
C ILE A 16 -14.42 -14.68 23.94
N GLY A 17 -15.18 -15.46 23.15
CA GLY A 17 -14.74 -15.92 21.83
C GLY A 17 -14.47 -14.79 20.86
N ALA A 18 -15.35 -13.79 20.80
CA ALA A 18 -15.19 -12.61 19.95
C ALA A 18 -13.97 -11.77 20.35
N LEU A 19 -13.76 -11.55 21.66
CA LEU A 19 -12.59 -10.83 22.17
C LEU A 19 -11.29 -11.59 21.87
N TRP A 20 -11.28 -12.92 22.01
CA TRP A 20 -10.12 -13.74 21.71
C TRP A 20 -9.79 -13.75 20.21
N ALA A 21 -10.79 -13.88 19.34
CA ALA A 21 -10.63 -13.81 17.89
C ALA A 21 -10.09 -12.43 17.47
N ASN A 22 -10.63 -11.35 18.04
CA ASN A 22 -10.14 -9.99 17.81
C ASN A 22 -8.69 -9.83 18.26
N TRP A 23 -8.34 -10.34 19.45
CA TRP A 23 -6.97 -10.30 19.95
C TRP A 23 -5.98 -11.05 19.04
N LEU A 24 -6.38 -12.24 18.56
CA LEU A 24 -5.56 -13.04 17.64
C LEU A 24 -5.36 -12.32 16.30
N MET A 25 -6.41 -11.68 15.79
CA MET A 25 -6.34 -10.85 14.58
C MET A 25 -5.37 -9.69 14.77
N VAL A 26 -5.50 -8.93 15.87
CA VAL A 26 -4.57 -7.83 16.20
C VAL A 26 -3.14 -8.33 16.29
N ARG A 27 -2.88 -9.47 16.94
CA ARG A 27 -1.53 -10.05 17.03
C ARG A 27 -0.97 -10.41 15.65
N ARG A 28 -1.78 -10.97 14.76
CA ARG A 28 -1.36 -11.30 13.38
C ARG A 28 -1.10 -10.05 12.55
N VAL A 29 -1.97 -9.03 12.64
CA VAL A 29 -1.76 -7.74 11.99
C VAL A 29 -0.47 -7.10 12.49
N ARG A 30 -0.24 -7.06 13.81
CA ARG A 30 1.01 -6.53 14.37
C ARG A 30 2.24 -7.33 13.93
N GLY A 31 2.13 -8.65 13.80
CA GLY A 31 3.20 -9.49 13.27
C GLY A 31 3.49 -9.22 11.79
N ALA A 32 2.45 -9.05 10.96
CA ALA A 32 2.58 -8.71 9.55
C ALA A 32 3.15 -7.29 9.35
N VAL A 33 2.70 -6.33 10.15
CA VAL A 33 3.25 -4.96 10.19
C VAL A 33 4.71 -5.00 10.62
N ALA A 34 5.07 -5.72 11.69
CA ALA A 34 6.46 -5.84 12.14
C ALA A 34 7.37 -6.49 11.09
N ALA A 35 6.90 -7.53 10.39
CA ALA A 35 7.65 -8.16 9.31
C ALA A 35 7.83 -7.24 8.09
N ARG A 36 6.88 -6.33 7.83
CA ARG A 36 7.03 -5.31 6.79
C ARG A 36 7.83 -4.10 7.25
N ALA A 37 7.78 -3.71 8.52
CA ALA A 37 8.50 -2.55 9.06
C ALA A 37 10.03 -2.74 9.11
N VAL A 38 10.52 -3.98 8.95
CA VAL A 38 11.96 -4.24 8.70
C VAL A 38 12.39 -3.64 7.35
N TRP A 39 11.48 -3.54 6.39
CA TRP A 39 11.71 -2.90 5.09
C TRP A 39 11.61 -1.38 5.23
N THR A 40 12.68 -0.69 4.88
CA THR A 40 12.81 0.76 5.05
C THR A 40 12.67 1.52 3.73
N ALA A 41 12.50 2.84 3.82
CA ALA A 41 12.50 3.71 2.64
C ALA A 41 13.81 3.61 1.86
N ALA A 42 14.94 3.46 2.55
CA ALA A 42 16.25 3.26 1.93
C ALA A 42 16.34 1.93 1.17
N ASP A 43 15.74 0.86 1.69
CA ASP A 43 15.68 -0.44 1.00
C ASP A 43 14.84 -0.34 -0.29
N PHE A 44 13.73 0.41 -0.24
CA PHE A 44 12.93 0.70 -1.42
C PHE A 44 13.69 1.51 -2.46
N ASP A 45 14.30 2.63 -2.07
CA ASP A 45 15.05 3.50 -2.98
C ASP A 45 16.25 2.76 -3.59
N ALA A 46 16.91 1.88 -2.83
CA ALA A 46 18.02 1.05 -3.29
C ALA A 46 17.62 -0.02 -4.33
N CYS A 47 16.32 -0.26 -4.55
CA CYS A 47 15.84 -1.16 -5.61
C CYS A 47 15.95 -0.52 -7.01
N PHE A 48 16.14 0.80 -7.09
CA PHE A 48 16.13 1.55 -8.35
C PHE A 48 17.37 2.48 -8.51
N PRO A 49 18.61 1.96 -8.34
CA PRO A 49 19.82 2.78 -8.35
C PRO A 49 20.11 3.45 -9.71
N GLU A 50 19.52 2.96 -10.79
CA GLU A 50 19.70 3.45 -12.16
C GLU A 50 18.77 4.61 -12.56
N LEU A 51 17.82 4.97 -11.69
CA LEU A 51 16.83 6.03 -11.94
C LEU A 51 17.23 7.34 -11.25
N ASP A 52 16.57 8.43 -11.64
CA ASP A 52 16.72 9.71 -10.94
C ASP A 52 16.31 9.52 -9.46
N PRO A 53 17.13 9.97 -8.49
CA PRO A 53 16.91 9.71 -7.06
C PRO A 53 15.62 10.36 -6.51
N ARG A 54 14.95 11.22 -7.27
CA ARG A 54 13.65 11.81 -6.88
C ARG A 54 12.46 10.90 -7.17
N VAL A 55 12.61 9.93 -8.07
CA VAL A 55 11.48 9.14 -8.60
C VAL A 55 10.93 8.18 -7.55
N ALA A 56 11.78 7.35 -6.95
CA ALA A 56 11.36 6.39 -5.93
C ALA A 56 10.73 7.08 -4.70
N PRO A 57 11.31 8.16 -4.13
CA PRO A 57 10.67 8.95 -3.08
C PRO A 57 9.31 9.53 -3.49
N ALA A 58 9.17 10.04 -4.72
CA ALA A 58 7.90 10.61 -5.18
C ALA A 58 6.77 9.56 -5.22
N VAL A 59 7.07 8.35 -5.70
CA VAL A 59 6.10 7.24 -5.71
C VAL A 59 5.78 6.75 -4.30
N ARG A 60 6.80 6.63 -3.43
CA ARG A 60 6.63 6.24 -2.03
C ARG A 60 5.73 7.22 -1.29
N ASP A 61 5.97 8.52 -1.45
CA ASP A 61 5.20 9.56 -0.79
C ASP A 61 3.75 9.65 -1.32
N ALA A 62 3.53 9.37 -2.61
CA ALA A 62 2.19 9.26 -3.19
C ALA A 62 1.41 8.04 -2.66
N LEU A 63 2.11 6.92 -2.44
CA LEU A 63 1.53 5.70 -1.89
C LEU A 63 1.34 5.74 -0.37
N ALA A 64 2.06 6.61 0.35
CA ALA A 64 2.07 6.66 1.81
C ALA A 64 0.68 6.65 2.47
N PRO A 65 -0.36 7.34 1.96
CA PRO A 65 -1.71 7.29 2.55
C PRO A 65 -2.37 5.91 2.49
N LEU A 66 -1.95 5.05 1.56
CA LEU A 66 -2.48 3.70 1.37
C LEU A 66 -1.81 2.65 2.27
N TYR A 67 -0.69 3.02 2.91
CA TYR A 67 0.06 2.17 3.81
C TYR A 67 -0.13 2.61 5.26
N GLY A 68 0.01 1.65 6.18
CA GLY A 68 0.02 1.96 7.61
C GLY A 68 1.28 2.73 8.02
N VAL A 69 1.19 3.50 9.11
CA VAL A 69 2.34 4.24 9.66
C VAL A 69 3.54 3.31 9.86
N GLY A 70 4.70 3.69 9.29
CA GLY A 70 5.95 2.93 9.39
C GLY A 70 6.00 1.69 8.50
N VAL A 71 5.08 1.55 7.53
CA VAL A 71 5.11 0.51 6.51
C VAL A 71 5.44 1.13 5.18
N GLU A 72 6.54 0.68 4.58
CA GLU A 72 6.97 1.15 3.27
C GLU A 72 6.49 0.21 2.15
N PRO A 73 6.23 0.76 0.94
CA PRO A 73 5.85 -0.05 -0.21
C PRO A 73 7.00 -0.96 -0.61
N ARG A 74 6.64 -2.13 -1.16
CA ARG A 74 7.59 -3.03 -1.82
C ARG A 74 7.43 -2.93 -3.33
N PRO A 75 8.51 -3.06 -4.11
CA PRO A 75 8.44 -3.01 -5.57
C PRO A 75 7.40 -3.99 -6.16
N GLU A 76 7.31 -5.20 -5.60
CA GLU A 76 6.38 -6.25 -6.04
C GLU A 76 4.93 -6.10 -5.56
N ASP A 77 4.61 -5.06 -4.78
CA ASP A 77 3.24 -4.84 -4.34
C ASP A 77 2.35 -4.51 -5.55
N THR A 78 1.47 -5.45 -5.89
CA THR A 78 0.52 -5.28 -6.99
C THR A 78 -0.51 -4.19 -6.67
N LEU A 79 -0.68 -3.20 -7.54
CA LEU A 79 -1.59 -2.06 -7.28
C LEU A 79 -3.04 -2.52 -7.12
N ARG A 80 -3.50 -3.40 -8.01
CA ARG A 80 -4.91 -3.87 -8.00
C ARG A 80 -5.19 -5.00 -7.02
N ARG A 81 -4.22 -5.90 -6.77
CA ARG A 81 -4.46 -7.10 -5.93
C ARG A 81 -4.03 -6.89 -4.49
N PHE A 82 -2.93 -6.21 -4.24
CA PHE A 82 -2.42 -5.95 -2.89
C PHE A 82 -3.07 -4.69 -2.32
N LEU A 83 -2.98 -3.55 -3.02
CA LEU A 83 -3.55 -2.27 -2.56
C LEU A 83 -5.05 -2.13 -2.84
N LYS A 84 -5.63 -3.04 -3.63
CA LYS A 84 -7.06 -3.04 -3.98
C LYS A 84 -7.51 -1.80 -4.75
N LEU A 85 -6.58 -1.11 -5.38
CA LEU A 85 -6.89 0.09 -6.16
C LEU A 85 -7.67 -0.28 -7.42
N ASP A 86 -8.68 0.53 -7.73
CA ASP A 86 -9.27 0.55 -9.06
C ASP A 86 -8.41 1.36 -10.06
N ARG A 87 -8.84 1.38 -11.32
CA ARG A 87 -8.08 2.05 -12.39
C ARG A 87 -7.95 3.56 -12.18
N GLY A 88 -8.99 4.21 -11.67
CA GLY A 88 -8.98 5.65 -11.38
C GLY A 88 -8.09 5.95 -10.18
N GLU A 89 -8.13 5.12 -9.14
CA GLU A 89 -7.24 5.29 -7.99
C GLU A 89 -5.75 5.07 -8.35
N VAL A 90 -5.45 4.14 -9.29
CA VAL A 90 -4.08 3.98 -9.83
C VAL A 90 -3.65 5.22 -10.60
N GLU A 91 -4.54 5.79 -11.41
CA GLU A 91 -4.30 7.04 -12.12
C GLU A 91 -4.03 8.19 -11.14
N ASP A 92 -4.86 8.35 -10.11
CA ASP A 92 -4.71 9.41 -9.09
C ASP A 92 -3.35 9.32 -8.36
N VAL A 93 -2.94 8.12 -7.96
CA VAL A 93 -1.63 7.89 -7.33
C VAL A 93 -0.49 8.26 -8.27
N ALA A 94 -0.59 7.86 -9.54
CA ALA A 94 0.44 8.16 -10.52
C ALA A 94 0.50 9.65 -10.86
N LEU A 95 -0.64 10.34 -10.90
CA LEU A 95 -0.74 11.78 -11.09
C LEU A 95 -0.14 12.55 -9.90
N ASP A 96 -0.37 12.11 -8.66
CA ASP A 96 0.27 12.71 -7.47
C ASP A 96 1.80 12.53 -7.52
N ALA A 97 2.28 11.33 -7.83
CA ALA A 97 3.70 11.06 -8.00
C ALA A 97 4.31 11.90 -9.14
N ALA A 98 3.61 12.00 -10.27
CA ALA A 98 4.04 12.79 -11.42
C ALA A 98 4.06 14.30 -11.12
N ALA A 99 3.08 14.81 -10.36
CA ALA A 99 3.03 16.20 -9.94
C ALA A 99 4.27 16.59 -9.13
N ARG A 100 4.72 15.71 -8.23
CA ARG A 100 5.95 15.89 -7.43
C ARG A 100 7.22 15.94 -8.29
N LEU A 101 7.18 15.34 -9.48
CA LEU A 101 8.28 15.31 -10.45
C LEU A 101 8.16 16.39 -11.54
N GLY A 102 7.06 17.16 -11.56
CA GLY A 102 6.79 18.14 -12.60
C GLY A 102 6.31 17.56 -13.94
N LEU A 103 5.84 16.30 -13.94
CA LEU A 103 5.44 15.55 -15.14
C LEU A 103 3.92 15.34 -15.27
N PHE A 104 3.12 16.14 -14.55
CA PHE A 104 1.68 15.95 -14.45
C PHE A 104 1.00 15.88 -15.83
N ARG A 105 1.37 16.78 -16.75
CA ARG A 105 0.71 16.91 -18.06
C ARG A 105 1.03 15.76 -19.00
N GLU A 106 2.21 15.16 -18.88
CA GLU A 106 2.65 14.01 -19.66
C GLU A 106 1.90 12.77 -19.22
N VAL A 107 1.82 12.55 -17.90
CA VAL A 107 1.15 11.38 -17.29
C VAL A 107 -0.36 11.46 -17.45
N GLU A 108 -0.97 12.66 -17.33
CA GLU A 108 -2.41 12.88 -17.57
C GLU A 108 -2.83 12.49 -18.99
N ARG A 109 -1.99 12.73 -20.01
CA ARG A 109 -2.28 12.30 -21.39
C ARG A 109 -2.24 10.78 -21.58
N GLU A 110 -1.59 10.08 -20.66
CA GLU A 110 -1.37 8.64 -20.71
C GLU A 110 -2.09 7.88 -19.60
N ALA A 111 -3.10 8.52 -19.00
CA ALA A 111 -3.94 7.97 -17.94
C ALA A 111 -4.32 6.49 -18.15
N LEU A 112 -4.75 6.11 -19.35
CA LEU A 112 -5.13 4.74 -19.68
C LEU A 112 -3.98 3.73 -19.57
N LEU A 113 -2.76 4.12 -19.96
CA LEU A 113 -1.58 3.26 -19.87
C LEU A 113 -1.14 3.10 -18.41
N VAL A 114 -1.21 4.19 -17.66
CA VAL A 114 -0.85 4.26 -16.25
C VAL A 114 -1.81 3.43 -15.38
N ALA A 115 -3.11 3.49 -15.68
CA ALA A 115 -4.16 2.75 -14.98
C ALA A 115 -4.00 1.22 -15.06
N ASP A 116 -3.25 0.71 -16.04
CA ASP A 116 -3.01 -0.72 -16.25
C ASP A 116 -1.64 -1.21 -15.76
N LEU A 117 -0.87 -0.37 -15.05
CA LEU A 117 0.38 -0.78 -14.46
C LEU A 117 0.16 -1.88 -13.39
N PRO A 118 0.97 -2.95 -13.39
CA PRO A 118 0.73 -4.12 -12.55
C PRO A 118 1.10 -3.91 -11.07
N ASP A 119 2.21 -3.23 -10.80
CA ASP A 119 2.85 -3.13 -9.49
C ASP A 119 3.57 -1.79 -9.29
N VAL A 120 4.03 -1.55 -8.06
CA VAL A 120 4.76 -0.34 -7.68
C VAL A 120 6.05 -0.17 -8.48
N ALA A 121 6.78 -1.27 -8.76
CA ALA A 121 8.01 -1.21 -9.55
C ALA A 121 7.76 -0.70 -10.97
N ALA A 122 6.68 -1.14 -11.61
CA ALA A 122 6.28 -0.69 -12.93
C ALA A 122 5.95 0.81 -12.92
N LEU A 123 5.29 1.33 -11.88
CA LEU A 123 5.03 2.76 -11.72
C LEU A 123 6.31 3.57 -11.56
N VAL A 124 7.23 3.12 -10.71
CA VAL A 124 8.55 3.77 -10.53
C VAL A 124 9.32 3.81 -11.84
N ARG A 125 9.40 2.68 -12.56
CA ARG A 125 10.11 2.61 -13.85
C ARG A 125 9.46 3.48 -14.92
N TYR A 126 8.12 3.47 -15.01
CA TYR A 126 7.38 4.33 -15.93
C TYR A 126 7.73 5.81 -15.71
N LEU A 127 7.65 6.30 -14.46
CA LEU A 127 8.02 7.69 -14.16
C LEU A 127 9.51 7.96 -14.35
N GLY A 128 10.38 6.99 -14.04
CA GLY A 128 11.82 7.10 -14.27
C GLY A 128 12.19 7.26 -15.74
N GLU A 129 11.51 6.53 -16.64
CA GLU A 129 11.66 6.69 -18.09
C GLU A 129 11.21 8.08 -18.55
N ARG A 130 10.14 8.63 -17.96
CA ARG A 130 9.64 9.97 -18.28
C ARG A 130 10.57 11.08 -17.80
N VAL A 131 11.10 10.96 -16.59
CA VAL A 131 12.11 11.90 -16.08
C VAL A 131 13.36 11.89 -16.97
N ARG A 132 13.76 10.73 -17.49
CA ARG A 132 14.92 10.62 -18.41
C ARG A 132 14.68 11.26 -19.78
N GLN A 133 13.42 11.35 -20.22
CA GLN A 133 13.04 11.90 -21.52
C GLN A 133 12.70 13.40 -21.49
N SER A 134 12.46 13.95 -20.30
CA SER A 134 12.21 15.38 -20.07
C SER A 134 13.50 16.19 -19.98
#